data_AF-A0A161ZL31-F1
#
_entry.id   AF-A0A161ZL31-F1
#
_cell.length_a   1.000
_cell.length_b   1.000
_cell.length_c   1.000
_cell.angle_alpha   90.00
_cell.angle_beta   90.00
_cell.angle_gamma   90.00
#
_symmetry.space_group_name_H-M   'P 1'
#
loop_
_entity.id
_entity.type
_entity.pdbx_description
1 polymer ?
#
loop_
_entity_poly.entity_id
_entity_poly.type
_entity_poly.pdbx_seq_one_letter_code
_entity_poly.pdbx_strand_id
1 'polypeptide(L)' 'MQRLGQVVRTAQGLAIVRSPSEEYPDIGTMVVDEGLTTVGRVVDVFGPVSKPYVAVSPDDETPLPTLVGAKLYAR' A
#
# COMPACT_ATOMS: atom_id res chain seq x y z
N MET A 1 -9.03 -1.40 -10.88
CA MET A 1 -8.35 -1.57 -9.57
C MET A 1 -7.08 -2.35 -9.80
N GLN A 2 -5.95 -1.77 -9.42
CA GLN A 2 -4.62 -2.33 -9.64
C GLN A 2 -4.10 -2.96 -8.34
N ARG A 3 -3.53 -4.16 -8.40
CA ARG A 3 -2.98 -4.80 -7.19
C ARG A 3 -1.67 -4.12 -6.79
N LEU A 4 -1.61 -3.53 -5.59
CA LEU A 4 -0.39 -2.91 -5.05
C LEU A 4 0.58 -3.93 -4.49
N GLY A 5 0.07 -5.04 -3.96
CA GLY A 5 0.90 -6.11 -3.41
C GLY A 5 0.53 -6.43 -1.98
N GLN A 6 1.53 -6.87 -1.20
CA GLN A 6 1.35 -7.26 0.20
C GLN A 6 2.12 -6.31 1.12
N VAL A 7 1.51 -5.94 2.24
CA VAL A 7 2.19 -5.15 3.28
C VAL A 7 3.23 -6.04 3.95
N VAL A 8 4.50 -5.70 3.77
CA VAL A 8 5.63 -6.48 4.31
C VAL A 8 6.03 -6.00 5.70
N ARG A 9 5.76 -4.74 6.03
CA ARG A 9 6.01 -4.14 7.35
C ARG A 9 5.30 -2.80 7.50
N THR A 10 5.31 -2.29 8.72
CA THR A 10 5.01 -0.89 9.01
C THR A 10 6.29 -0.14 9.37
N ALA A 11 6.35 1.14 9.05
CA ALA A 11 7.48 2.02 9.39
C ALA A 11 7.01 3.46 9.51
N GLN A 12 7.34 4.15 10.61
CA GLN A 12 7.02 5.57 10.82
C GLN A 12 5.55 5.95 10.54
N GLY A 13 4.60 5.10 10.92
CA GLY A 13 3.18 5.35 10.66
C GLY A 13 2.70 5.01 9.25
N LEU A 14 3.54 4.37 8.43
CA LEU A 14 3.19 3.97 7.06
C LEU A 14 3.11 2.45 6.94
N ALA A 15 2.20 1.97 6.11
CA ALA A 15 2.20 0.60 5.62
C ALA A 15 3.12 0.51 4.40
N ILE A 16 4.12 -0.37 4.44
CA ILE A 16 5.07 -0.56 3.35
C ILE A 16 4.67 -1.80 2.56
N VAL A 17 4.23 -1.59 1.33
CA VAL A 17 3.77 -2.63 0.41
C VAL A 17 4.89 -3.01 -0.53
N ARG A 18 5.05 -4.31 -0.81
CA ARG A 18 5.93 -4.77 -1.89
C ARG A 18 5.12 -5.06 -3.15
N SER A 19 5.41 -4.34 -4.24
CA SER A 19 4.78 -4.57 -5.54
C SER A 19 5.22 -5.91 -6.14
N PRO A 20 4.30 -6.67 -6.76
CA PRO A 20 4.63 -7.93 -7.43
C PRO A 20 5.30 -7.73 -8.80
N SER A 21 5.19 -6.54 -9.40
CA SER A 21 5.67 -6.20 -10.75
C SER A 21 6.31 -4.80 -10.77
N GLU A 22 6.70 -4.32 -11.95
CA GLU A 22 7.23 -2.97 -12.18
C GLU A 22 6.13 -1.89 -12.25
N GLU A 23 4.86 -2.29 -12.18
CA GLU A 23 3.73 -1.36 -12.14
C GLU A 23 3.60 -0.75 -10.74
N TYR A 24 3.33 0.55 -10.70
CA TYR A 24 3.09 1.31 -9.48
C TYR A 24 1.98 2.35 -9.70
N PRO A 25 1.23 2.70 -8.65
CA PRO A 25 0.21 3.74 -8.70
C PRO A 25 0.84 5.13 -8.67
N ASP A 26 0.05 6.15 -8.98
CA ASP A 26 0.42 7.54 -8.73
C ASP A 26 0.38 7.87 -7.23
N ILE A 27 1.13 8.89 -6.82
CA ILE A 27 1.05 9.43 -5.46
C ILE A 27 -0.34 10.06 -5.26
N GLY A 28 -0.93 9.80 -4.10
CA GLY A 28 -2.29 10.25 -3.74
C GLY A 28 -3.39 9.27 -4.13
N THR A 29 -3.09 8.22 -4.90
CA THR A 29 -4.07 7.16 -5.25
C THR A 29 -4.65 6.52 -3.99
N MET A 30 -5.97 6.29 -4.03
CA MET A 30 -6.71 5.66 -2.93
C MET A 30 -6.36 4.18 -2.83
N VAL A 31 -6.18 3.70 -1.61
CA VAL A 31 -5.83 2.31 -1.30
C VAL A 31 -6.97 1.65 -0.56
N VAL A 32 -7.31 0.42 -0.98
CA VAL A 32 -8.30 -0.43 -0.34
C VAL A 32 -7.76 -1.82 -0.05
N ASP A 33 -8.42 -2.56 0.84
CA ASP A 33 -8.16 -3.97 1.12
C ASP A 33 -8.94 -4.94 0.19
N GLU A 34 -8.84 -6.25 0.45
CA GLU A 34 -9.58 -7.29 -0.30
C GLU A 34 -11.12 -7.17 -0.15
N GLY A 35 -11.60 -6.52 0.90
CA GLY A 35 -13.02 -6.25 1.16
C GLY A 35 -13.53 -4.95 0.53
N LEU A 36 -12.69 -4.23 -0.21
CA LEU A 36 -12.96 -2.89 -0.76
C LEU A 36 -13.15 -1.81 0.32
N THR A 37 -12.66 -2.06 1.54
CA THR A 37 -12.62 -1.06 2.60
C THR A 37 -11.48 -0.10 2.34
N THR A 38 -11.74 1.21 2.45
CA THR A 38 -10.68 2.22 2.33
C THR A 38 -9.67 2.04 3.46
N VAL A 39 -8.39 1.94 3.07
CA VAL A 39 -7.26 1.77 3.98
C VAL A 39 -6.49 3.08 4.12
N GLY A 40 -6.41 3.86 3.04
CA GLY A 40 -5.68 5.12 3.03
C GLY A 40 -5.23 5.54 1.64
N ARG A 41 -4.03 6.13 1.54
CA ARG A 41 -3.51 6.68 0.27
C ARG A 41 -2.02 6.43 0.07
N VAL A 42 -1.61 6.33 -1.19
CA VAL A 42 -0.20 6.26 -1.58
C VAL A 42 0.48 7.60 -1.29
N VAL A 43 1.61 7.57 -0.59
CA VAL A 43 2.40 8.77 -0.30
C VAL A 43 3.82 8.73 -0.88
N ASP A 44 4.31 7.54 -1.25
CA ASP A 44 5.63 7.39 -1.86
C ASP A 44 5.75 6.08 -2.66
N VAL A 45 6.64 6.05 -3.65
CA VAL A 45 7.03 4.88 -4.43
C VAL A 45 8.55 4.88 -4.57
N PHE A 46 9.21 3.83 -4.08
CA PHE A 46 10.68 3.81 -3.97
C PHE A 46 11.28 2.41 -4.15
N GLY A 47 12.60 2.34 -4.27
CA GLY A 47 13.34 1.08 -4.37
C GLY A 47 13.50 0.55 -5.81
N PRO A 48 13.71 -0.77 -6.00
CA PRO A 48 14.02 -1.35 -7.30
C PRO A 48 12.88 -1.19 -8.30
N VAL A 49 13.16 -0.62 -9.47
CA VAL A 49 12.13 -0.34 -10.51
C VAL A 49 11.38 -1.59 -10.99
N SER A 50 11.99 -2.78 -10.92
CA SER A 50 11.34 -4.03 -11.32
C SER A 50 10.30 -4.54 -10.32
N LYS A 51 10.41 -4.13 -9.05
CA LYS A 51 9.54 -4.54 -7.93
C LYS A 51 9.61 -3.47 -6.84
N PRO A 52 9.02 -2.28 -7.04
CA PRO A 52 9.13 -1.17 -6.10
C PRO A 52 8.40 -1.46 -4.80
N TYR A 53 8.74 -0.67 -3.80
CA TYR A 53 7.97 -0.51 -2.57
C TYR A 53 7.01 0.67 -2.73
N VAL A 54 5.83 0.54 -2.14
CA VAL A 54 4.81 1.59 -2.10
C VAL A 54 4.52 1.90 -0.64
N ALA A 55 4.65 3.17 -0.25
CA ALA A 55 4.28 3.63 1.07
C ALA A 55 2.83 4.09 1.08
N VAL A 56 2.06 3.59 2.03
CA VAL A 56 0.65 3.94 2.21
C VAL A 56 0.48 4.60 3.57
N SER A 57 -0.03 5.83 3.57
CA SER A 57 -0.53 6.47 4.79
C SER A 57 -1.91 5.92 5.08
N PRO A 58 -2.14 5.32 6.26
CA PRO A 58 -3.44 4.84 6.66
C PRO A 58 -4.40 6.00 6.94
N ASP A 59 -5.71 5.77 6.79
CA ASP A 59 -6.73 6.66 7.33
C ASP A 59 -6.89 6.44 8.86
N ASP A 60 -7.46 7.41 9.57
CA ASP A 60 -7.55 7.42 11.05
C ASP A 60 -8.21 6.17 11.66
N GLU A 61 -9.11 5.53 10.92
CA GLU A 61 -9.86 4.35 11.36
C GLU A 61 -9.11 3.03 11.11
N THR A 62 -7.94 3.05 10.46
CA THR A 62 -7.20 1.85 10.07
C THR A 62 -6.00 1.59 10.99
N PRO A 63 -6.05 0.57 11.87
CA PRO A 63 -4.93 0.27 12.75
C PRO A 63 -3.79 -0.38 11.96
N LEU A 64 -2.69 0.36 11.72
CA LEU A 64 -1.51 -0.12 10.98
C LEU A 64 -1.04 -1.55 11.28
N PRO A 65 -1.00 -2.04 12.54
CA PRO A 65 -0.55 -3.40 12.82
C PRO A 65 -1.41 -4.48 12.15
N THR A 66 -2.70 -4.22 11.91
CA THR A 66 -3.61 -5.20 11.27
C THR A 66 -3.35 -5.33 9.77
N LEU A 67 -2.65 -4.37 9.18
CA LEU A 67 -2.35 -4.37 7.75
C LEU A 67 -1.19 -5.31 7.39
N VAL A 68 -0.33 -5.70 8.33
CA VAL A 68 0.83 -6.54 8.01
C VAL A 68 0.38 -7.89 7.44
N GLY A 69 0.87 -8.23 6.25
CA GLY A 69 0.46 -9.41 5.51
C GLY A 69 -0.82 -9.25 4.67
N ALA A 70 -1.56 -8.14 4.81
CA ALA A 70 -2.74 -7.87 3.98
C ALA A 70 -2.36 -7.56 2.54
N LYS A 71 -3.24 -7.90 1.60
CA LYS A 71 -3.13 -7.49 0.19
C LYS A 71 -3.86 -6.17 0.01
N LEU A 72 -3.19 -5.21 -0.64
CA LEU A 72 -3.73 -3.88 -0.90
C LEU A 72 -3.89 -3.65 -2.41
N TYR A 73 -4.85 -2.79 -2.74
CA TYR A 73 -5.25 -2.48 -4.10
C TYR A 73 -5.41 -0.97 -4.27
N ALA A 74 -4.93 -0.44 -5.40
CA ALA A 74 -5.13 0.92 -5.83
C ALA A 74 -6.47 1.04 -6.57
N ARG A 75 -7.23 2.07 -6.20
CA ARG A 75 -8.51 2.42 -6.80
C ARG A 75 -8.38 3.65 -7.68
#